data_AF-A0A6A4CFX3-F1
#
_entry.id   AF-A0A6A4CFX3-F1
#
_cell.length_a   1.000
_cell.length_b   1.000
_cell.length_c   1.000
_cell.angle_alpha   90.00
_cell.angle_beta   90.00
_cell.angle_gamma   90.00
#
_symmetry.space_group_name_H-M   'P 1'
#
loop_
_entity.id
_entity.type
_entity.pdbx_description
1 polymer ?
#
loop_
_entity_poly.entity_id
_entity_poly.type
_entity_poly.pdbx_seq_one_letter_code
_entity_poly.pdbx_strand_id
1 'polypeptide(L)'
;MIQEGDRLLLGVSGGKDSLSLLHVLLRFQKRAPVRFELACATVDPQTPSFDPSPLKEYMNALGVPYYYLSENIIERATCELNGDSLCSYCSRMKRGVLYSCCRKNGFNKLVLAQHLDDLAESFFMSAMHNGQLRTMKAKYWNDQRDVEVLRPLAYVREIELKKFAYDSRLPVINENCPACFEEPKERHRVKKMLAQEESLYPDMYNSLRRALLPLMDDASYAPLEAVRTRVEQAKQERKRAPSSKSKSRGQAKVDSPGTSSTSSSTEEEAADSIATSDSSVAAS
;
A
#
# COMPACT_ATOMS: atom_id res chain seq x y z
N MET A 1 -0.77 -7.86 -19.75
CA MET A 1 -0.46 -8.66 -18.53
C MET A 1 -0.58 -10.15 -18.83
N ILE A 2 -1.70 -10.59 -19.42
CA ILE A 2 -1.92 -11.96 -19.90
C ILE A 2 -1.42 -12.08 -21.35
N GLN A 3 -0.86 -13.24 -21.68
CA GLN A 3 -0.26 -13.64 -22.96
C GLN A 3 -0.87 -14.97 -23.43
N GLU A 4 -0.69 -15.28 -24.71
CA GLU A 4 -1.22 -16.51 -25.33
C GLU A 4 -0.63 -17.75 -24.66
N GLY A 5 -1.48 -18.70 -24.29
CA GLY A 5 -1.09 -19.96 -23.66
C GLY A 5 -0.83 -19.86 -22.16
N ASP A 6 -1.08 -18.71 -21.53
CA ASP A 6 -0.93 -18.59 -20.08
C ASP A 6 -1.91 -19.48 -19.31
N ARG A 7 -1.46 -19.95 -18.14
CA ARG A 7 -2.25 -20.71 -17.18
C ARG A 7 -2.31 -19.93 -15.88
N LEU A 8 -3.48 -19.37 -15.60
CA LEU A 8 -3.72 -18.46 -14.48
C LEU A 8 -4.30 -19.21 -13.28
N LEU A 9 -3.72 -18.96 -12.11
CA LEU A 9 -4.34 -19.27 -10.83
C LEU A 9 -4.83 -17.97 -10.19
N LEU A 10 -6.13 -17.80 -10.00
CA LEU A 10 -6.71 -16.68 -9.26
C LEU A 10 -6.84 -17.03 -7.78
N GLY A 11 -6.23 -16.22 -6.92
CA GLY A 11 -6.48 -16.30 -5.47
C GLY A 11 -7.85 -15.73 -5.12
N VAL A 12 -8.75 -16.56 -4.60
CA VAL A 12 -10.11 -16.19 -4.19
C VAL A 12 -10.22 -16.26 -2.67
N SER A 13 -10.50 -15.13 -2.02
CA SER A 13 -10.83 -15.10 -0.58
C SER A 13 -12.33 -15.29 -0.33
N GLY A 14 -13.17 -15.07 -1.36
CA GLY A 14 -14.63 -14.99 -1.19
C GLY A 14 -15.11 -13.57 -0.88
N GLY A 15 -14.19 -12.62 -0.72
CA GLY A 15 -14.49 -11.20 -0.68
C GLY A 15 -14.90 -10.64 -2.05
N LYS A 16 -15.59 -9.49 -2.01
CA LYS A 16 -16.13 -8.78 -3.20
C LYS A 16 -15.11 -8.59 -4.31
N ASP A 17 -13.86 -8.26 -3.96
CA ASP A 17 -12.83 -7.88 -4.93
C ASP A 17 -12.36 -9.10 -5.73
N SER A 18 -12.13 -10.22 -5.03
CA SER A 18 -11.71 -11.49 -5.66
C SER A 18 -12.79 -12.11 -6.54
N LEU A 19 -14.06 -12.06 -6.11
CA LEU A 19 -15.19 -12.51 -6.91
C LEU A 19 -15.43 -11.59 -8.11
N SER A 20 -15.26 -10.27 -7.94
CA SER A 20 -15.36 -9.33 -9.06
C SER A 20 -14.29 -9.62 -10.12
N LEU A 21 -13.04 -9.85 -9.71
CA LEU A 21 -11.96 -10.18 -10.63
C LEU A 21 -12.20 -11.49 -11.37
N LEU A 22 -12.76 -12.51 -10.69
CA LEU A 22 -13.15 -13.76 -11.34
C LEU A 22 -14.09 -13.51 -12.53
N HIS A 23 -15.16 -12.74 -12.32
CA HIS A 23 -16.12 -12.43 -13.40
C HIS A 23 -15.51 -11.60 -14.53
N VAL A 24 -14.64 -10.65 -14.19
CA VAL A 24 -13.89 -9.89 -15.19
C VAL A 24 -13.02 -10.83 -16.05
N LEU A 25 -12.30 -11.77 -15.44
CA LEU A 25 -11.44 -12.72 -16.16
C LEU A 25 -12.26 -13.71 -17.00
N LEU A 26 -13.38 -14.23 -16.49
CA LEU A 26 -14.29 -15.10 -17.25
C LEU A 26 -14.88 -14.37 -18.45
N ARG A 27 -15.24 -13.09 -18.29
CA ARG A 27 -15.73 -12.26 -19.39
C ARG A 27 -14.61 -11.98 -20.40
N PHE A 28 -13.40 -11.74 -19.93
CA PHE A 28 -12.22 -11.50 -20.75
C PHE A 28 -11.86 -12.76 -21.57
N GLN A 29 -11.85 -13.94 -20.95
CA GLN A 29 -11.58 -15.22 -21.63
C GLN A 29 -12.53 -15.48 -22.82
N LYS A 30 -13.79 -15.02 -22.73
CA LYS A 30 -14.80 -15.17 -23.79
C LYS A 30 -14.68 -14.15 -24.93
N ARG A 31 -14.02 -13.01 -24.71
CA ARG A 31 -14.04 -11.86 -25.63
C ARG A 31 -12.67 -11.46 -26.17
N ALA A 32 -11.61 -11.72 -25.40
CA ALA A 32 -10.27 -11.33 -25.76
C ALA A 32 -9.73 -12.23 -26.88
N PRO A 33 -8.85 -11.71 -27.75
CA PRO A 33 -8.16 -12.51 -28.76
C PRO A 33 -7.10 -13.46 -28.16
N VAL A 34 -6.84 -13.38 -26.86
CA VAL A 34 -5.81 -14.14 -26.14
C VAL A 34 -6.44 -15.35 -25.46
N ARG A 35 -5.92 -16.55 -25.72
CA ARG A 35 -6.36 -17.79 -25.08
C ARG A 35 -5.50 -18.09 -23.86
N PHE A 36 -6.16 -18.38 -22.75
CA PHE A 36 -5.52 -18.73 -21.49
C PHE A 36 -6.44 -19.66 -20.68
N GLU A 37 -5.83 -20.45 -19.80
CA GLU A 37 -6.53 -21.26 -18.80
C GLU A 37 -6.71 -20.46 -17.52
N LEU A 38 -7.85 -20.68 -16.84
CA LEU A 38 -8.16 -20.04 -15.57
C LEU A 38 -8.60 -21.10 -14.57
N ALA A 39 -7.96 -21.10 -13.41
CA ALA A 39 -8.40 -21.82 -12.23
C ALA A 39 -8.43 -20.88 -11.01
N CYS A 40 -9.16 -21.27 -9.98
CA CYS A 40 -9.26 -20.54 -8.72
C CYS A 40 -8.64 -21.35 -7.59
N ALA A 41 -8.05 -20.67 -6.61
CA ALA A 41 -7.62 -21.27 -5.37
C ALA A 41 -7.99 -20.42 -4.16
N THR A 42 -8.42 -21.08 -3.09
CA THR A 42 -8.66 -20.46 -1.79
C THR A 42 -7.75 -21.09 -0.76
N VAL A 43 -7.10 -20.25 0.04
CA VAL A 43 -6.27 -20.70 1.17
C VAL A 43 -7.03 -20.46 2.46
N ASP A 44 -7.48 -21.55 3.06
CA ASP A 44 -8.11 -21.57 4.36
C ASP A 44 -7.04 -21.68 5.46
N PRO A 45 -6.89 -20.64 6.31
CA PRO A 45 -5.93 -20.64 7.41
C PRO A 45 -6.37 -21.52 8.60
N GLN A 46 -7.48 -22.26 8.48
CA GLN A 46 -8.12 -23.08 9.51
C GLN A 46 -8.60 -22.27 10.72
N THR A 47 -9.18 -21.09 10.45
CA THR A 47 -9.85 -20.30 11.48
C THR A 47 -11.33 -20.66 11.59
N PRO A 48 -11.90 -20.81 12.79
CA PRO A 48 -13.31 -21.19 12.97
C PRO A 48 -14.31 -20.18 12.38
N SER A 49 -13.87 -18.95 12.06
CA SER A 49 -14.70 -17.89 11.51
C SER A 49 -14.63 -17.74 9.99
N PHE A 50 -13.93 -18.65 9.29
CA PHE A 50 -13.85 -18.66 7.83
C PHE A 50 -14.40 -19.97 7.28
N ASP A 51 -15.54 -19.89 6.57
CA ASP A 51 -16.12 -21.03 5.85
C ASP A 51 -16.17 -20.76 4.34
N PRO A 52 -15.25 -21.36 3.55
CA PRO A 52 -15.24 -21.22 2.10
C PRO A 52 -16.11 -22.25 1.38
N SER A 53 -16.93 -23.03 2.10
CA SER A 53 -17.82 -24.03 1.49
C SER A 53 -18.72 -23.47 0.39
N PRO A 54 -19.33 -22.26 0.52
CA PRO A 54 -20.13 -21.67 -0.55
C PRO A 54 -19.37 -21.45 -1.86
N LEU A 55 -18.04 -21.26 -1.80
CA LEU A 55 -17.22 -21.08 -3.00
C LEU A 55 -17.10 -22.38 -3.80
N LYS A 56 -17.13 -23.56 -3.17
CA LYS A 56 -17.01 -24.85 -3.88
C LYS A 56 -18.15 -25.01 -4.88
N GLU A 57 -19.38 -24.81 -4.42
CA GLU A 57 -20.58 -24.89 -5.26
C GLU A 57 -20.59 -23.78 -6.31
N TYR A 58 -20.20 -22.57 -5.92
CA TYR A 58 -20.17 -21.43 -6.83
C TYR A 58 -19.19 -21.62 -8.00
N MET A 59 -17.96 -22.09 -7.72
CA MET A 59 -16.97 -22.35 -8.78
C MET A 59 -17.40 -23.50 -9.69
N ASN A 60 -18.02 -24.54 -9.12
CA ASN A 60 -18.57 -25.65 -9.89
C ASN A 60 -19.69 -25.17 -10.84
N ALA A 61 -20.60 -24.32 -10.35
CA ALA A 61 -21.66 -23.74 -11.18
C ALA A 61 -21.12 -22.86 -12.33
N LEU A 62 -19.96 -22.22 -12.14
CA LEU A 62 -19.27 -21.45 -13.17
C LEU A 62 -18.41 -22.31 -14.12
N GLY A 63 -18.23 -23.60 -13.83
CA GLY A 63 -17.36 -24.49 -14.59
C GLY A 63 -15.86 -24.16 -14.46
N VAL A 64 -15.45 -23.57 -13.34
CA VAL A 64 -14.07 -23.15 -13.10
C VAL A 64 -13.36 -24.16 -12.20
N PRO A 65 -12.19 -24.70 -12.61
CA PRO A 65 -11.38 -25.56 -11.74
C PRO A 65 -11.03 -24.84 -10.43
N TYR A 66 -11.27 -25.50 -9.29
CA TYR A 66 -11.14 -24.90 -7.98
C TYR A 66 -10.27 -25.75 -7.05
N TYR A 67 -9.25 -25.11 -6.47
CA TYR A 67 -8.33 -25.72 -5.52
C TYR A 67 -8.56 -25.15 -4.12
N TYR A 68 -9.13 -25.98 -3.25
CA TYR A 68 -9.26 -25.65 -1.83
C TYR A 68 -8.00 -26.12 -1.09
N LEU A 69 -7.26 -25.17 -0.52
CA LEU A 69 -5.99 -25.40 0.15
C LEU A 69 -6.16 -25.08 1.64
N SER A 70 -6.14 -26.10 2.49
CA SER A 70 -6.32 -25.94 3.93
C SER A 70 -4.96 -26.16 4.62
N GLU A 71 -4.48 -25.13 5.32
CA GLU A 71 -3.24 -25.18 6.09
C GLU A 71 -3.40 -24.45 7.42
N ASN A 72 -2.83 -25.01 8.49
CA ASN A 72 -2.89 -24.42 9.82
C ASN A 72 -1.89 -23.26 9.96
N ILE A 73 -2.25 -22.11 9.38
CA ILE A 73 -1.37 -20.94 9.31
C ILE A 73 -1.33 -20.21 10.66
N ILE A 74 -2.45 -20.19 11.40
CA ILE A 74 -2.57 -19.43 12.65
C ILE A 74 -1.75 -20.08 13.77
N GLU A 75 -1.82 -21.39 13.96
CA GLU A 75 -1.01 -22.05 14.99
C GLU A 75 0.49 -21.86 14.74
N ARG A 76 0.91 -21.95 13.47
CA ARG A 76 2.31 -21.70 13.09
C ARG A 76 2.74 -20.26 13.37
N ALA A 77 1.85 -19.28 13.16
CA ALA A 77 2.13 -17.90 13.46
C ALA A 77 2.42 -17.72 14.96
N THR A 78 1.61 -18.30 15.84
CA THR A 78 1.78 -18.21 17.31
C THR A 78 3.13 -18.76 17.78
N CYS A 79 3.70 -19.74 17.08
CA CYS A 79 5.00 -20.31 17.42
C CYS A 79 6.20 -19.61 16.76
N GLU A 80 6.02 -19.02 15.57
CA GLU A 80 7.13 -18.51 14.73
C GLU A 80 7.17 -16.96 14.64
N LEU A 81 6.24 -16.24 15.28
CA LEU A 81 6.13 -14.78 15.23
C LEU A 81 7.32 -14.08 15.93
N ASN A 82 8.31 -13.68 15.15
CA ASN A 82 9.44 -12.86 15.60
C ASN A 82 9.24 -11.38 15.20
N GLY A 83 8.38 -10.66 15.94
CA GLY A 83 8.23 -9.19 15.82
C GLY A 83 7.44 -8.68 14.61
N ASP A 84 6.96 -9.56 13.73
CA ASP A 84 6.00 -9.22 12.67
C ASP A 84 4.58 -9.13 13.21
N SER A 85 3.67 -8.43 12.51
CA SER A 85 2.23 -8.55 12.80
C SER A 85 1.68 -9.88 12.31
N LEU A 86 0.69 -10.42 13.01
CA LEU A 86 0.04 -11.68 12.67
C LEU A 86 -0.54 -11.65 11.24
N CYS A 87 -1.10 -10.50 10.85
CA CYS A 87 -1.63 -10.27 9.51
C CYS A 87 -0.54 -10.29 8.41
N SER A 88 0.63 -9.71 8.68
CA SER A 88 1.78 -9.75 7.76
C SER A 88 2.26 -11.20 7.54
N TYR A 89 2.36 -11.97 8.63
CA TYR A 89 2.75 -13.38 8.57
C TYR A 89 1.73 -14.22 7.79
N CYS A 90 0.44 -14.09 8.12
CA CYS A 90 -0.62 -14.82 7.44
C CYS A 90 -0.64 -14.54 5.93
N SER A 91 -0.48 -13.28 5.51
CA SER A 91 -0.43 -12.89 4.10
C SER A 91 0.75 -13.51 3.36
N ARG A 92 1.92 -13.61 4.00
CA ARG A 92 3.11 -14.28 3.44
C ARG A 92 2.89 -15.78 3.31
N MET A 93 2.36 -16.43 4.34
CA MET A 93 2.09 -17.86 4.32
C MET A 93 1.06 -18.23 3.25
N LYS A 94 -0.10 -17.55 3.21
CA LYS A 94 -1.12 -17.78 2.17
C LYS A 94 -0.54 -17.68 0.76
N ARG A 95 0.36 -16.73 0.53
CA ARG A 95 1.02 -16.56 -0.77
C ARG A 95 2.02 -17.68 -1.08
N GLY A 96 2.75 -18.19 -0.09
CA GLY A 96 3.61 -19.38 -0.24
C GLY A 96 2.82 -20.64 -0.64
N VAL A 97 1.63 -20.82 -0.06
CA VAL A 97 0.71 -21.91 -0.40
C VAL A 97 0.22 -21.78 -1.84
N LEU A 98 -0.18 -20.57 -2.25
CA LEU A 98 -0.60 -20.30 -3.63
C LEU A 98 0.53 -20.55 -4.65
N TYR A 99 1.77 -20.15 -4.35
CA TYR A 99 2.90 -20.46 -5.22
C TYR A 99 3.15 -21.96 -5.33
N SER A 100 3.01 -22.70 -4.23
CA SER A 100 3.13 -24.15 -4.23
C SER A 100 2.04 -24.81 -5.09
N CYS A 101 0.80 -24.30 -5.03
CA CYS A 101 -0.29 -24.74 -5.90
C CYS A 101 0.00 -24.43 -7.38
N CYS A 102 0.55 -23.24 -7.67
CA CYS A 102 0.96 -22.88 -9.03
C CYS A 102 1.95 -23.90 -9.61
N ARG A 103 3.02 -24.20 -8.86
CA ARG A 103 4.05 -25.17 -9.28
C ARG A 103 3.51 -26.57 -9.49
N LYS A 104 2.73 -27.09 -8.53
CA LYS A 104 2.20 -28.45 -8.56
C LYS A 104 1.28 -28.69 -9.77
N ASN A 105 0.54 -27.67 -10.19
CA ASN A 105 -0.45 -27.78 -11.25
C ASN A 105 -0.01 -27.12 -12.57
N GLY A 106 1.19 -26.54 -12.62
CA GLY A 106 1.77 -25.91 -13.80
C GLY A 106 1.16 -24.56 -14.19
N PHE A 107 0.67 -23.77 -13.23
CA PHE A 107 0.24 -22.38 -13.47
C PHE A 107 1.46 -21.47 -13.47
N ASN A 108 1.65 -20.69 -14.53
CA ASN A 108 2.77 -19.75 -14.66
C ASN A 108 2.44 -18.35 -14.10
N LYS A 109 1.15 -18.04 -13.89
CA LYS A 109 0.72 -16.73 -13.39
C LYS A 109 -0.21 -16.83 -12.19
N LEU A 110 0.13 -16.14 -11.11
CA LEU A 110 -0.73 -15.95 -9.95
C LEU A 110 -1.44 -14.60 -10.07
N VAL A 111 -2.77 -14.60 -10.08
CA VAL A 111 -3.58 -13.39 -10.16
C VAL A 111 -4.18 -13.07 -8.80
N LEU A 112 -4.08 -11.81 -8.39
CA LEU A 112 -4.59 -11.31 -7.12
C LEU A 112 -5.48 -10.08 -7.34
N ALA A 113 -6.48 -9.92 -6.49
CA ALA A 113 -7.53 -8.92 -6.63
C ALA A 113 -7.28 -7.61 -5.88
N GLN A 114 -6.02 -7.28 -5.57
CA GLN A 114 -5.72 -5.99 -4.94
C GLN A 114 -5.98 -4.84 -5.91
N HIS A 115 -6.63 -3.79 -5.39
CA HIS A 115 -7.13 -2.66 -6.17
C HIS A 115 -6.35 -1.37 -5.92
N LEU A 116 -6.70 -0.28 -6.61
CA LEU A 116 -5.99 1.00 -6.52
C LEU A 116 -5.95 1.53 -5.07
N ASP A 117 -7.04 1.40 -4.32
CA ASP A 117 -7.10 1.85 -2.93
C ASP A 117 -6.11 1.05 -2.03
N ASP A 118 -5.93 -0.27 -2.25
CA ASP A 118 -4.90 -1.05 -1.52
C ASP A 118 -3.48 -0.55 -1.81
N LEU A 119 -3.23 -0.13 -3.04
CA LEU A 119 -1.94 0.43 -3.46
C LEU A 119 -1.72 1.81 -2.81
N ALA A 120 -2.75 2.65 -2.74
CA ALA A 120 -2.68 3.92 -2.04
C ALA A 120 -2.40 3.70 -0.54
N GLU A 121 -3.18 2.85 0.12
CA GLU A 121 -2.97 2.50 1.53
C GLU A 121 -1.54 2.00 1.79
N SER A 122 -1.06 1.07 0.95
CA SER A 122 0.29 0.53 1.07
C SER A 122 1.37 1.60 0.87
N PHE A 123 1.17 2.53 -0.06
CA PHE A 123 2.08 3.66 -0.30
C PHE A 123 2.19 4.56 0.93
N PHE A 124 1.06 5.01 1.47
CA PHE A 124 1.05 5.91 2.62
C PHE A 124 1.62 5.24 3.87
N MET A 125 1.30 3.96 4.10
CA MET A 125 1.94 3.19 5.18
C MET A 125 3.46 3.14 5.00
N SER A 126 3.96 2.85 3.79
CA SER A 126 5.39 2.77 3.52
C SER A 126 6.09 4.13 3.65
N ALA A 127 5.47 5.20 3.18
CA ALA A 127 6.02 6.55 3.26
C ALA A 127 6.08 7.04 4.71
N MET A 128 5.02 6.86 5.50
CA MET A 128 4.92 7.38 6.87
C MET A 128 5.74 6.57 7.88
N HIS A 129 5.75 5.23 7.76
CA HIS A 129 6.36 4.37 8.77
C HIS A 129 7.75 3.85 8.37
N ASN A 130 8.00 3.64 7.08
CA ASN A 130 9.29 3.13 6.59
C ASN A 130 10.15 4.20 5.91
N GLY A 131 9.59 5.40 5.63
CA GLY A 131 10.28 6.45 4.88
C GLY A 131 10.66 6.01 3.46
N GLN A 132 9.82 5.20 2.81
CA GLN A 132 10.10 4.61 1.49
C GLN A 132 9.03 5.00 0.47
N LEU A 133 9.48 5.32 -0.76
CA LEU A 133 8.61 5.51 -1.92
C LEU A 133 8.29 4.15 -2.54
N ARG A 134 7.38 3.40 -1.92
CA ARG A 134 7.08 2.03 -2.31
C ARG A 134 5.60 1.70 -2.16
N THR A 135 5.08 0.91 -3.10
CA THR A 135 3.74 0.33 -3.04
C THR A 135 3.73 -1.08 -3.63
N MET A 136 2.55 -1.69 -3.77
CA MET A 136 2.37 -2.96 -4.44
C MET A 136 2.57 -2.78 -5.96
N LYS A 137 3.37 -3.67 -6.56
CA LYS A 137 3.63 -3.69 -8.02
C LYS A 137 2.40 -4.23 -8.77
N ALA A 138 2.05 -3.68 -9.92
CA ALA A 138 0.96 -4.24 -10.73
C ALA A 138 1.35 -5.62 -11.31
N LYS A 139 2.64 -5.78 -11.66
CA LYS A 139 3.21 -7.01 -12.20
C LYS A 139 4.61 -7.21 -11.65
N TYR A 140 4.95 -8.42 -11.19
CA TYR A 140 6.31 -8.75 -10.76
C TYR A 140 6.54 -10.27 -10.77
N TRP A 141 7.79 -10.69 -10.87
CA TRP A 141 8.17 -12.09 -10.66
C TRP A 141 8.35 -12.37 -9.18
N ASN A 142 7.93 -13.56 -8.73
CA ASN A 142 8.31 -14.01 -7.40
C ASN A 142 9.84 -14.21 -7.29
N ASP A 143 10.33 -14.42 -6.06
CA ASP A 143 11.77 -14.49 -5.80
C ASP A 143 12.47 -15.63 -6.54
N GLN A 144 11.78 -16.75 -6.77
CA GLN A 144 12.28 -17.90 -7.53
C GLN A 144 12.17 -17.73 -9.05
N ARG A 145 11.55 -16.65 -9.54
CA ARG A 145 11.34 -16.32 -10.95
C ARG A 145 10.65 -17.42 -11.77
N ASP A 146 9.76 -18.17 -11.15
CA ASP A 146 9.00 -19.24 -11.79
C ASP A 146 7.50 -18.94 -11.89
N VAL A 147 6.99 -18.00 -11.08
CA VAL A 147 5.60 -17.53 -11.13
C VAL A 147 5.56 -16.01 -11.24
N GLU A 148 4.86 -15.51 -12.26
CA GLU A 148 4.59 -14.08 -12.41
C GLU A 148 3.30 -13.71 -11.66
N VAL A 149 3.36 -12.67 -10.82
CA VAL A 149 2.21 -12.20 -10.04
C VAL A 149 1.57 -11.00 -10.73
N LEU A 150 0.26 -11.08 -10.95
CA LEU A 150 -0.54 -10.06 -11.62
C LEU A 150 -1.57 -9.44 -10.66
N ARG A 151 -1.72 -8.12 -10.72
CA ARG A 151 -2.80 -7.35 -10.06
C ARG A 151 -3.58 -6.51 -11.09
N PRO A 152 -4.49 -7.11 -11.87
CA PRO A 152 -5.23 -6.38 -12.90
C PRO A 152 -6.07 -5.22 -12.36
N LEU A 153 -6.55 -5.33 -11.11
CA LEU A 153 -7.36 -4.31 -10.46
C LEU A 153 -6.56 -3.13 -9.89
N ALA A 154 -5.24 -3.10 -10.04
CA ALA A 154 -4.39 -2.00 -9.54
C ALA A 154 -4.79 -0.60 -10.04
N TYR A 155 -5.60 -0.51 -11.09
CA TYR A 155 -6.12 0.72 -11.69
C TYR A 155 -7.59 1.01 -11.39
N VAL A 156 -8.27 0.08 -10.68
CA VAL A 156 -9.71 0.12 -10.40
C VAL A 156 -9.93 0.55 -8.96
N ARG A 157 -10.93 1.38 -8.72
CA ARG A 157 -11.33 1.83 -7.39
C ARG A 157 -12.15 0.79 -6.66
N GLU A 158 -12.02 0.72 -5.33
CA GLU A 158 -12.82 -0.17 -4.49
C GLU A 158 -14.32 0.10 -4.63
N ILE A 159 -14.72 1.37 -4.81
CA ILE A 159 -16.13 1.76 -4.93
C ILE A 159 -16.82 1.07 -6.14
N GLU A 160 -16.10 0.94 -7.25
CA GLU A 160 -16.61 0.27 -8.46
C GLU A 160 -16.75 -1.24 -8.24
N LEU A 161 -15.81 -1.85 -7.51
CA LEU A 161 -15.89 -3.27 -7.16
C LEU A 161 -17.04 -3.56 -6.21
N LYS A 162 -17.28 -2.66 -5.24
CA LYS A 162 -18.43 -2.75 -4.33
C LYS A 162 -19.74 -2.66 -5.10
N LYS A 163 -19.85 -1.69 -6.03
CA LYS A 163 -21.03 -1.54 -6.89
C LYS A 163 -21.24 -2.76 -7.76
N PHE A 164 -20.21 -3.24 -8.45
CA PHE A 164 -20.28 -4.44 -9.29
C PHE A 164 -20.72 -5.67 -8.52
N ALA A 165 -20.17 -5.88 -7.31
CA ALA A 165 -20.51 -7.03 -6.48
C ALA A 165 -21.99 -6.99 -6.03
N TYR A 166 -22.50 -5.81 -5.71
CA TYR A 166 -23.91 -5.59 -5.37
C TYR A 166 -24.83 -5.83 -6.57
N ASP A 167 -24.56 -5.15 -7.69
CA ASP A 167 -25.38 -5.22 -8.91
C ASP A 167 -25.42 -6.64 -9.48
N SER A 168 -24.29 -7.36 -9.41
CA SER A 168 -24.16 -8.74 -9.89
C SER A 168 -24.59 -9.80 -8.88
N ARG A 169 -25.00 -9.39 -7.66
CA ARG A 169 -25.42 -10.28 -6.55
C ARG A 169 -24.39 -11.39 -6.27
N LEU A 170 -23.12 -11.00 -6.18
CA LEU A 170 -22.05 -11.96 -5.92
C LEU A 170 -22.22 -12.59 -4.53
N PRO A 171 -21.90 -13.88 -4.34
CA PRO A 171 -21.97 -14.55 -3.05
C PRO A 171 -20.78 -14.15 -2.18
N VAL A 172 -20.77 -12.90 -1.72
CA VAL A 172 -19.69 -12.35 -0.89
C VAL A 172 -19.72 -13.01 0.48
N ILE A 173 -18.62 -13.67 0.84
CA ILE A 173 -18.42 -14.21 2.18
C ILE A 173 -17.89 -13.08 3.05
N ASN A 174 -18.61 -12.77 4.13
CA ASN A 174 -18.15 -11.83 5.13
C ASN A 174 -17.09 -12.52 6.00
N GLU A 175 -15.82 -12.38 5.63
CA GLU A 175 -14.72 -12.88 6.47
C GLU A 175 -14.61 -12.06 7.76
N ASN A 176 -14.87 -12.71 8.90
CA ASN A 176 -14.58 -12.17 10.23
C ASN A 176 -13.33 -12.86 10.79
N CYS A 177 -12.14 -12.57 10.23
CA CYS A 177 -10.90 -13.09 10.81
C CYS A 177 -10.69 -12.45 12.20
N PRO A 178 -10.60 -13.21 13.32
CA PRO A 178 -10.54 -12.64 14.67
C PRO A 178 -9.23 -11.87 14.88
N ALA A 179 -8.14 -12.33 14.25
CA ALA A 179 -6.85 -11.64 14.18
C ALA A 179 -6.92 -10.29 13.44
N CYS A 180 -7.89 -10.12 12.54
CA CYS A 180 -8.14 -8.85 11.85
C CYS A 180 -9.00 -7.88 12.68
N PHE A 181 -9.45 -8.22 13.89
CA PHE A 181 -10.14 -7.25 14.77
C PHE A 181 -9.18 -6.61 15.77
N GLU A 182 -8.11 -7.30 16.18
CA GLU A 182 -7.19 -6.78 17.20
C GLU A 182 -6.02 -5.96 16.61
N GLU A 183 -5.56 -6.23 15.38
CA GLU A 183 -4.31 -5.65 14.84
C GLU A 183 -4.36 -4.73 13.60
N PRO A 184 -5.34 -4.74 12.66
CA PRO A 184 -5.23 -3.93 11.44
C PRO A 184 -5.64 -2.46 11.65
N LYS A 185 -5.29 -1.89 12.80
CA LYS A 185 -5.54 -0.48 13.15
C LYS A 185 -4.94 0.45 12.11
N GLU A 186 -3.72 0.18 11.64
CA GLU A 186 -3.02 1.11 10.75
C GLU A 186 -3.57 1.12 9.33
N ARG A 187 -3.80 -0.04 8.70
CA ARG A 187 -4.40 -0.07 7.36
C ARG A 187 -5.80 0.55 7.37
N HIS A 188 -6.62 0.21 8.37
CA HIS A 188 -7.96 0.79 8.53
C HIS A 188 -7.91 2.29 8.82
N ARG A 189 -6.95 2.76 9.63
CA ARG A 189 -6.72 4.18 9.88
C ARG A 189 -6.35 4.93 8.61
N VAL A 190 -5.40 4.40 7.82
CA VAL A 190 -4.99 5.02 6.54
C VAL A 190 -6.16 5.03 5.56
N LYS A 191 -6.95 3.96 5.49
CA LYS A 191 -8.17 3.92 4.68
C LYS A 191 -9.15 5.04 5.05
N LYS A 192 -9.41 5.24 6.35
CA LYS A 192 -10.25 6.33 6.86
C LYS A 192 -9.67 7.70 6.53
N MET A 193 -8.37 7.89 6.71
CA MET A 193 -7.67 9.13 6.37
C MET A 193 -7.82 9.46 4.87
N LEU A 194 -7.62 8.48 3.99
CA LEU A 194 -7.77 8.68 2.55
C LEU A 194 -9.22 8.97 2.15
N ALA A 195 -10.19 8.31 2.79
CA ALA A 195 -11.60 8.59 2.55
C ALA A 195 -12.01 10.00 3.00
N GLN A 196 -11.43 10.50 4.10
CA GLN A 196 -11.63 11.88 4.55
C GLN A 196 -11.00 12.88 3.58
N GLU A 197 -9.79 12.61 3.08
CA GLU A 197 -9.15 13.50 2.12
C GLU A 197 -9.87 13.51 0.76
N GLU A 198 -10.37 12.35 0.32
CA GLU A 198 -11.17 12.24 -0.90
C GLU A 198 -12.50 13.02 -0.81
N SER A 199 -13.11 13.09 0.37
CA SER A 199 -14.36 13.85 0.52
C SER A 199 -14.15 15.36 0.37
N LEU A 200 -12.95 15.86 0.70
CA LEU A 200 -12.54 17.24 0.45
C LEU A 200 -12.11 17.44 -1.01
N TYR A 201 -11.45 16.44 -1.60
CA TYR A 201 -10.90 16.48 -2.94
C TYR A 201 -11.33 15.26 -3.78
N PRO A 202 -12.50 15.30 -4.45
CA PRO A 202 -13.05 14.15 -5.18
C PRO A 202 -12.14 13.57 -6.26
N ASP A 203 -11.26 14.39 -6.86
CA ASP A 203 -10.30 13.97 -7.88
C ASP A 203 -8.97 13.44 -7.33
N MET A 204 -8.81 13.37 -6.00
CA MET A 204 -7.55 12.97 -5.36
C MET A 204 -7.05 11.62 -5.89
N TYR A 205 -7.94 10.63 -6.05
CA TYR A 205 -7.53 9.31 -6.52
C TYR A 205 -7.08 9.28 -7.99
N ASN A 206 -7.55 10.20 -8.84
CA ASN A 206 -7.03 10.36 -10.20
C ASN A 206 -5.57 10.88 -10.17
N SER A 207 -5.27 11.77 -9.23
CA SER A 207 -3.90 12.25 -8.99
C SER A 207 -3.02 11.17 -8.35
N LEU A 208 -3.51 10.44 -7.35
CA LEU A 208 -2.79 9.32 -6.74
C LEU A 208 -2.50 8.23 -7.75
N ARG A 209 -3.45 7.84 -8.61
CA ARG A 209 -3.23 6.84 -9.67
C ARG A 209 -2.05 7.23 -10.56
N ARG A 210 -1.98 8.50 -10.97
CA ARG A 210 -0.89 9.01 -11.81
C ARG A 210 0.45 9.03 -11.06
N ALA A 211 0.45 9.45 -9.80
CA ALA A 211 1.64 9.48 -8.96
C ALA A 211 2.20 8.09 -8.66
N LEU A 212 1.32 7.10 -8.45
CA LEU A 212 1.69 5.72 -8.15
C LEU A 212 2.11 4.93 -9.39
N LEU A 213 1.72 5.35 -10.60
CA LEU A 213 1.96 4.60 -11.83
C LEU A 213 3.41 4.15 -12.01
N PRO A 214 4.45 4.98 -11.80
CA PRO A 214 5.83 4.53 -11.89
C PRO A 214 6.17 3.47 -10.83
N LEU A 215 5.62 3.58 -9.63
CA LEU A 215 5.88 2.65 -8.51
C LEU A 215 5.17 1.30 -8.66
N MET A 216 4.24 1.18 -9.63
CA MET A 216 3.60 -0.07 -9.98
C MET A 216 4.49 -0.99 -10.83
N ASP A 217 5.53 -0.44 -11.47
CA ASP A 217 6.52 -1.20 -12.22
C ASP A 217 7.66 -1.67 -11.32
N ASP A 218 8.01 -2.94 -11.43
CA ASP A 218 9.14 -3.55 -10.72
C ASP A 218 10.48 -2.89 -11.08
N ALA A 219 10.63 -2.47 -12.34
CA ALA A 219 11.85 -1.87 -12.86
C ALA A 219 12.19 -0.52 -12.21
N SER A 220 11.19 0.19 -11.66
CA SER A 220 11.38 1.52 -11.05
C SER A 220 12.19 1.50 -9.76
N TYR A 221 12.24 0.36 -9.06
CA TYR A 221 12.85 0.29 -7.72
C TYR A 221 14.38 0.28 -7.75
N ALA A 222 15.01 -0.39 -8.74
CA ALA A 222 16.47 -0.43 -8.81
C ALA A 222 17.10 0.96 -8.99
N PRO A 223 16.59 1.84 -9.89
CA PRO A 223 17.06 3.22 -9.99
C PRO A 223 16.81 4.04 -8.72
N LEU A 224 15.63 3.90 -8.08
CA LEU A 224 15.30 4.63 -6.85
C LEU A 224 16.24 4.28 -5.70
N GLU A 225 16.55 2.99 -5.52
CA GLU A 225 17.51 2.54 -4.51
C GLU A 225 18.93 3.02 -4.83
N ALA A 226 19.35 2.99 -6.09
CA ALA A 226 20.66 3.51 -6.48
C ALA A 226 20.81 5.01 -6.17
N VAL A 227 19.75 5.80 -6.38
CA VAL A 227 19.72 7.23 -6.00
C VAL A 227 19.80 7.37 -4.48
N ARG A 228 19.02 6.58 -3.73
CA ARG A 228 19.01 6.59 -2.26
C ARG A 228 20.40 6.31 -1.70
N THR A 229 21.04 5.22 -2.12
CA THR A 229 22.38 4.83 -1.66
C THR A 229 23.39 5.94 -1.93
N ARG A 230 23.37 6.55 -3.13
CA ARG A 230 24.27 7.65 -3.48
C ARG A 230 24.09 8.86 -2.57
N VAL A 231 22.84 9.24 -2.26
CA VAL A 231 22.54 10.37 -1.38
C VAL A 231 22.98 10.08 0.07
N GLU A 232 22.75 8.86 0.55
CA GLU A 232 23.17 8.43 1.88
C GLU A 232 24.69 8.40 2.02
N GLN A 233 25.41 7.90 1.02
CA GLN A 233 26.88 7.91 0.97
C GLN A 233 27.43 9.34 1.01
N ALA A 234 26.92 10.24 0.16
CA ALA A 234 27.35 11.65 0.16
C ALA A 234 27.09 12.34 1.51
N LYS A 235 26.00 11.98 2.20
CA LYS A 235 25.70 12.49 3.55
C LYS A 235 26.69 11.96 4.59
N GLN A 236 27.11 10.69 4.49
CA GLN A 236 28.11 10.11 5.38
C GLN A 236 29.50 10.73 5.17
N GLU A 237 29.91 10.95 3.92
CA GLU A 237 31.18 11.61 3.59
C GLU A 237 31.24 13.04 4.16
N ARG A 238 30.17 13.83 4.00
CA ARG A 238 30.08 15.18 4.59
C ARG A 238 30.15 15.19 6.11
N LYS A 239 29.64 14.15 6.78
CA LYS A 239 29.75 14.00 8.25
C LYS A 239 31.15 13.61 8.70
N ARG A 240 31.92 12.91 7.85
CA ARG A 240 33.29 12.47 8.15
C ARG A 240 34.34 13.55 7.83
N ALA A 241 34.01 14.53 7.00
CA ALA A 241 34.90 15.67 6.75
C ALA A 241 35.12 16.48 8.04
N PRO A 242 36.36 16.70 8.48
CA PRO A 242 36.64 17.48 9.68
C PRO A 242 36.14 18.92 9.49
N SER A 243 35.49 19.48 10.52
CA SER A 243 35.06 20.87 10.52
C SER A 243 36.28 21.79 10.47
N SER A 244 36.64 22.26 9.28
CA SER A 244 37.73 23.21 9.08
C SER A 244 37.36 24.64 9.52
N LYS A 245 36.77 24.79 10.70
CA LYS A 245 36.46 26.08 11.34
C LYS A 245 36.80 26.05 12.83
N SER A 246 38.10 26.15 13.14
CA SER A 246 38.63 27.11 14.13
C SER A 246 40.16 26.99 14.21
N LYS A 247 40.87 27.95 13.62
CA LYS A 247 42.20 28.45 14.04
C LYS A 247 42.71 29.48 13.03
N SER A 248 42.13 30.67 13.07
CA SER A 248 42.80 31.90 12.61
C SER A 248 42.21 33.11 13.33
N ARG A 249 42.54 33.22 14.63
CA ARG A 249 42.50 34.51 15.32
C ARG A 249 43.76 34.61 16.17
N GLY A 250 44.87 34.80 15.46
CA GLY A 250 46.13 35.25 16.03
C GLY A 250 46.03 36.73 16.37
N GLN A 251 46.47 37.04 17.58
CA GLN A 251 46.65 38.34 18.22
C GLN A 251 47.07 39.50 17.30
N ALA A 252 46.40 40.65 17.48
CA ALA A 252 47.05 41.94 17.49
C ALA A 252 46.50 42.73 18.69
N LYS A 253 47.40 43.05 19.63
CA LYS A 253 47.16 43.78 20.87
C LYS A 253 48.01 45.04 20.77
N VAL A 254 47.40 46.24 20.68
CA VAL A 254 48.04 47.51 21.04
C VAL A 254 46.95 48.49 21.52
N ASP A 255 47.02 48.78 22.82
CA ASP A 255 46.79 50.04 23.56
C ASP A 255 45.46 50.81 23.52
N SER A 256 44.84 50.87 24.71
CA SER A 256 43.99 51.97 25.24
C SER A 256 44.86 53.20 25.58
N PRO A 257 44.35 54.44 25.89
CA PRO A 257 43.16 54.70 26.74
C PRO A 257 42.32 55.95 26.40
N GLY A 258 41.15 56.07 27.04
CA GLY A 258 40.48 57.37 27.24
C GLY A 258 38.96 57.31 27.37
N THR A 259 38.47 57.60 28.58
CA THR A 259 37.36 58.55 28.94
C THR A 259 36.13 58.63 28.03
N SER A 260 34.88 58.73 28.45
CA SER A 260 34.16 58.96 29.72
C SER A 260 32.67 59.01 29.34
N SER A 261 31.75 58.83 30.30
CA SER A 261 30.37 59.37 30.40
C SER A 261 29.69 59.99 29.14
N THR A 262 28.40 59.79 28.84
CA THR A 262 27.25 60.26 29.64
C THR A 262 25.93 59.78 28.99
N SER A 263 24.87 59.77 29.80
CA SER A 263 23.43 59.59 29.56
C SER A 263 22.78 60.45 28.46
N SER A 264 21.64 60.00 27.90
CA SER A 264 20.28 60.57 28.12
C SER A 264 19.33 60.46 26.90
N SER A 265 18.20 59.76 27.12
CA SER A 265 16.80 60.05 26.73
C SER A 265 16.44 60.96 25.53
N THR A 266 15.46 60.50 24.75
CA THR A 266 14.25 61.20 24.20
C THR A 266 13.53 60.19 23.29
N GLU A 267 12.40 59.57 23.69
CA GLU A 267 11.01 60.04 23.59
C GLU A 267 10.67 60.76 22.27
N GLU A 268 9.87 60.10 21.42
CA GLU A 268 8.76 60.75 20.72
C GLU A 268 7.68 59.72 20.33
N GLU A 269 6.45 60.03 20.72
CA GLU A 269 5.19 59.33 20.41
C GLU A 269 4.75 59.55 18.96
N ALA A 270 3.97 58.61 18.41
CA ALA A 270 2.68 58.95 17.76
C ALA A 270 1.85 57.69 17.52
N ALA A 271 0.63 57.74 18.04
CA ALA A 271 -0.44 56.76 17.93
C ALA A 271 -1.05 56.72 16.51
N ASP A 272 -1.64 55.59 16.16
CA ASP A 272 -3.04 55.63 15.71
C ASP A 272 -3.77 54.31 15.95
N SER A 273 -5.00 54.42 16.43
CA SER A 273 -5.86 53.36 16.93
C SER A 273 -7.28 53.57 16.42
N ILE A 274 -7.84 52.62 15.67
CA ILE A 274 -9.29 52.47 15.41
C ILE A 274 -9.54 50.95 15.29
N ALA A 275 -10.05 50.23 16.31
CA ALA A 275 -11.45 50.12 16.78
C ALA A 275 -12.39 49.48 15.73
N THR A 276 -12.60 48.14 15.77
CA THR A 276 -13.74 47.41 16.38
C THR A 276 -15.06 47.39 15.61
N SER A 277 -15.56 46.17 15.33
CA SER A 277 -16.94 45.62 15.47
C SER A 277 -17.11 44.52 14.41
N ASP A 278 -17.16 43.22 14.73
CA ASP A 278 -18.12 42.47 15.55
C ASP A 278 -19.56 42.54 15.00
N SER A 279 -19.99 41.47 14.33
CA SER A 279 -21.38 41.02 14.39
C SER A 279 -21.49 39.55 13.99
N SER A 280 -21.89 38.78 14.98
CA SER A 280 -22.51 37.46 14.92
C SER A 280 -23.93 37.57 14.34
N VAL A 281 -24.31 36.67 13.43
CA VAL A 281 -25.72 36.28 13.22
C VAL A 281 -25.78 34.79 12.88
N ALA A 282 -26.59 34.08 13.67
CA ALA A 282 -26.97 32.69 13.52
C ALA A 282 -28.20 32.50 12.63
N ALA A 283 -28.53 31.22 12.38
CA ALA A 283 -29.79 30.65 11.91
C ALA A 283 -30.01 30.51 10.39
N SER A 284 -29.93 29.27 9.89
CA SER A 284 -31.07 28.37 9.63
C SER A 284 -30.59 27.01 9.12
#